data_AF-A0A2G6Q7J0-F1
#
_entry.id   AF-A0A2G6Q7J0-F1
#
_cell.length_a   1.000
_cell.length_b   1.000
_cell.length_c   1.000
_cell.angle_alpha   90.00
_cell.angle_beta   90.00
_cell.angle_gamma   90.00
#
_symmetry.space_group_name_H-M   'P 1'
#
loop_
_entity.id
_entity.type
_entity.pdbx_description
1 polymer ?
#
loop_
_entity_poly.entity_id
_entity_poly.type
_entity_poly.pdbx_seq_one_letter_code
_entity_poly.pdbx_strand_id
1 'polypeptide(L)'
;MKTHLQELIKFYGDNISNSKILKKERLYAWFCIILTLVFFMAMFFNQNTTVSTTIIILMLPVTLTSYIVLVYKLEKNLGGLENLTTGQKILVCCDTILTTKFLVYLNDTKSLREVKIKQLRNYFEEKGFYNEKHLKIFMDVSEKECQNRFLNISWLSLLVGFLIPIWTYLMQNMFKLPNFKFDITYLIDINTVKFIFIIIAGLVSLYYIAIRLFWAAIKSIILLLFPVRKYEMLDLTSLIRELYLECYIEENQKEKPLIVKGFCEKK
;
A
#
# COMPACT_ATOMS: atom_id res chain seq x y z
N MET A 1 -15.50 17.92 22.63
CA MET A 1 -15.26 16.72 21.77
C MET A 1 -14.76 17.05 20.38
N LYS A 2 -15.41 17.93 19.58
CA LYS A 2 -14.87 18.38 18.28
C LYS A 2 -13.47 19.02 18.39
N THR A 3 -13.23 19.78 19.46
CA THR A 3 -11.92 20.37 19.80
C THR A 3 -10.86 19.31 20.08
N HIS A 4 -11.13 18.33 20.95
CA HIS A 4 -10.19 17.25 21.25
C HIS A 4 -9.90 16.32 20.06
N LEU A 5 -10.87 16.08 19.18
CA LEU A 5 -10.62 15.35 17.94
C LEU A 5 -9.69 16.15 17.01
N GLN A 6 -9.89 17.46 16.89
CA GLN A 6 -9.01 18.32 16.10
C GLN A 6 -7.59 18.38 16.68
N GLU A 7 -7.46 18.43 18.01
CA GLU A 7 -6.18 18.32 18.71
C GLU A 7 -5.50 16.98 18.43
N LEU A 8 -6.24 15.86 18.48
CA LEU A 8 -5.72 14.53 18.17
C LEU A 8 -5.26 14.42 16.72
N ILE A 9 -6.04 14.93 15.76
CA ILE A 9 -5.66 14.94 14.34
C ILE A 9 -4.40 15.79 14.13
N LYS A 10 -4.30 16.95 14.80
CA LYS A 10 -3.13 17.82 14.73
C LYS A 10 -1.90 17.13 15.32
N PHE A 11 -2.04 16.53 16.49
CA PHE A 11 -0.98 15.75 17.13
C PHE A 11 -0.49 14.61 16.24
N TYR A 12 -1.42 13.85 15.64
CA TYR A 12 -1.08 12.78 14.70
C TYR A 12 -0.29 13.33 13.50
N GLY A 13 -0.76 14.41 12.86
CA GLY A 13 -0.09 15.01 11.72
C GLY A 13 1.33 15.52 12.04
N ASP A 14 1.49 16.13 13.20
CA ASP A 14 2.75 16.77 13.61
C ASP A 14 3.81 15.77 14.10
N ASN A 15 3.40 14.67 14.73
CA ASN A 15 4.31 13.75 15.42
C ASN A 15 4.31 12.31 14.89
N ILE A 16 3.18 11.79 14.42
CA ILE A 16 2.98 10.36 14.09
C ILE A 16 2.94 10.10 12.58
N SER A 17 2.61 11.12 11.77
CA SER A 17 2.48 10.93 10.32
C SER A 17 3.77 10.36 9.69
N ASN A 18 3.59 9.52 8.66
CA ASN A 18 4.73 8.89 7.97
C ASN A 18 5.76 9.91 7.50
N SER A 19 5.28 11.05 6.98
CA SER A 19 6.12 12.15 6.49
C SER A 19 7.04 12.74 7.57
N LYS A 20 6.66 12.62 8.85
CA LYS A 20 7.44 13.09 10.00
C LYS A 20 8.40 12.02 10.49
N ILE A 21 7.90 10.80 10.76
CA ILE A 21 8.72 9.67 11.25
C ILE A 21 9.82 9.32 10.24
N LEU A 22 9.52 9.37 8.94
CA LEU A 22 10.39 8.91 7.86
C LEU A 22 11.05 10.07 7.09
N LYS A 23 11.15 11.26 7.71
CA LYS A 23 11.71 12.46 7.07
C LYS A 23 13.13 12.24 6.49
N LYS A 24 13.95 11.40 7.14
CA LYS A 24 15.31 11.09 6.69
C LYS A 24 15.34 10.30 5.36
N GLU A 25 14.36 9.44 5.14
CA GLU A 25 14.29 8.57 3.97
C GLU A 25 13.59 9.20 2.77
N ARG A 26 13.13 10.44 2.92
CA ARG A 26 12.38 11.18 1.91
C ARG A 26 13.10 11.27 0.56
N LEU A 27 14.40 11.55 0.58
CA LEU A 27 15.20 11.65 -0.65
C LEU A 27 15.31 10.31 -1.38
N TYR A 28 15.49 9.22 -0.62
CA TYR A 28 15.60 7.88 -1.21
C TYR A 28 14.25 7.37 -1.71
N ALA A 29 13.16 7.69 -1.02
CA ALA A 29 11.80 7.44 -1.49
C ALA A 29 11.50 8.15 -2.82
N TRP A 30 11.94 9.41 -3.00
CA TRP A 30 11.85 10.11 -4.28
C TRP A 30 12.63 9.40 -5.40
N PHE A 31 13.84 8.92 -5.10
CA PHE A 31 14.62 8.12 -6.02
C PHE A 31 13.87 6.85 -6.45
N CYS A 32 13.24 6.13 -5.52
CA CYS A 32 12.43 4.95 -5.82
C CYS A 32 11.20 5.28 -6.71
N ILE A 33 10.54 6.42 -6.50
CA ILE A 33 9.43 6.87 -7.38
C ILE A 33 9.93 7.10 -8.80
N ILE A 34 11.01 7.86 -8.96
CA ILE A 34 11.58 8.16 -10.29
C ILE A 34 11.99 6.85 -10.99
N LEU A 35 12.67 5.95 -10.27
CA LEU A 35 13.08 4.67 -10.81
C LEU A 35 11.89 3.80 -11.25
N THR A 36 10.82 3.80 -10.46
CA THR A 36 9.58 3.06 -10.78
C THR A 36 8.86 3.67 -11.99
N LEU A 37 8.82 5.00 -12.10
CA LEU A 37 8.30 5.71 -13.27
C LEU A 37 9.11 5.37 -14.52
N VAL A 38 10.44 5.41 -14.45
CA VAL A 38 11.32 5.07 -15.57
C VAL A 38 11.11 3.62 -16.00
N PHE A 39 11.02 2.69 -15.06
CA PHE A 39 10.73 1.28 -15.34
C PHE A 39 9.38 1.09 -16.04
N PHE A 40 8.34 1.78 -15.57
CA PHE A 40 7.02 1.75 -16.18
C PHE A 40 7.05 2.34 -17.60
N MET A 41 7.69 3.48 -17.82
CA MET A 41 7.82 4.07 -19.15
C MET A 41 8.58 3.13 -20.11
N ALA A 42 9.62 2.44 -19.63
CA ALA A 42 10.37 1.46 -20.43
C ALA A 42 9.51 0.26 -20.86
N MET A 43 8.55 -0.19 -20.03
CA MET A 43 7.63 -1.28 -20.38
C MET A 43 6.62 -0.89 -21.47
N PHE A 44 6.15 0.37 -21.52
CA PHE A 44 5.06 0.76 -22.42
C PHE A 44 5.51 1.45 -23.71
N PHE A 45 6.58 2.26 -23.68
CA PHE A 45 6.92 3.15 -24.80
C PHE A 45 8.01 2.62 -25.75
N ASN A 46 8.63 1.47 -25.46
CA ASN A 46 9.77 0.99 -26.24
C ASN A 46 9.37 -0.05 -27.31
N GLN A 47 9.34 0.40 -28.58
CA GLN A 47 8.81 -0.36 -29.73
C GLN A 47 9.79 -1.42 -30.30
N ASN A 48 11.03 -1.49 -29.81
CA ASN A 48 12.07 -2.38 -30.38
C ASN A 48 12.24 -3.65 -29.53
N THR A 49 11.63 -4.76 -29.96
CA THR A 49 11.31 -5.94 -29.13
C THR A 49 12.50 -6.62 -28.42
N THR A 50 13.69 -6.65 -28.98
CA THR A 50 14.87 -7.33 -28.37
C THR A 50 15.69 -6.43 -27.45
N VAL A 51 15.91 -5.17 -27.85
CA VAL A 51 16.62 -4.20 -27.02
C VAL A 51 15.74 -3.76 -25.84
N SER A 52 14.44 -3.59 -26.05
CA SER A 52 13.50 -3.22 -24.99
C SER A 52 13.36 -4.31 -23.93
N THR A 53 13.26 -5.58 -24.33
CA THR A 53 13.19 -6.70 -23.39
C THR A 53 14.47 -6.83 -22.56
N THR A 54 15.64 -6.64 -23.16
CA THR A 54 16.92 -6.66 -22.44
C THR A 54 17.00 -5.55 -21.39
N ILE A 55 16.55 -4.34 -21.72
CA ILE A 55 16.49 -3.20 -20.79
C ILE A 55 15.51 -3.48 -19.63
N ILE A 56 14.34 -4.05 -19.93
CA ILE A 56 13.33 -4.40 -18.90
C ILE A 56 13.89 -5.47 -17.94
N ILE A 57 14.54 -6.51 -18.48
CA ILE A 57 15.17 -7.58 -17.69
C ILE A 57 16.26 -7.00 -16.76
N LEU A 58 17.04 -6.02 -17.22
CA LEU A 58 18.08 -5.39 -16.41
C LEU A 58 17.50 -4.41 -15.37
N MET A 59 16.44 -3.67 -15.69
CA MET A 59 15.84 -2.71 -14.76
C MET A 59 15.01 -3.36 -13.64
N LEU A 60 14.45 -4.55 -13.89
CA LEU A 60 13.69 -5.29 -12.88
C LEU A 60 14.50 -5.58 -11.59
N PRO A 61 15.71 -6.18 -11.63
CA PRO A 61 16.51 -6.41 -10.42
C PRO A 61 16.96 -5.10 -9.76
N VAL A 62 17.23 -4.05 -10.54
CA VAL A 62 17.62 -2.73 -10.01
C VAL A 62 16.47 -2.10 -9.21
N THR A 63 15.26 -2.11 -9.78
CA THR A 63 14.04 -1.61 -9.09
C THR A 63 13.77 -2.42 -7.82
N LEU A 64 13.80 -3.75 -7.89
CA LEU A 64 13.62 -4.63 -6.72
C LEU A 64 14.67 -4.37 -5.62
N THR A 65 15.94 -4.27 -6.01
CA THR A 65 17.03 -3.98 -5.06
C THR A 65 16.83 -2.61 -4.40
N SER A 66 16.41 -1.60 -5.16
CA SER A 66 16.12 -0.27 -4.59
C SER A 66 15.01 -0.32 -3.54
N TYR A 67 13.98 -1.14 -3.75
CA TYR A 67 12.90 -1.34 -2.78
C TYR A 67 13.39 -2.05 -1.52
N ILE A 68 14.23 -3.08 -1.66
CA ILE A 68 14.90 -3.74 -0.53
C ILE A 68 15.72 -2.74 0.28
N VAL A 69 16.48 -1.88 -0.39
CA VAL A 69 17.29 -0.85 0.29
C VAL A 69 16.40 0.19 0.97
N LEU A 70 15.28 0.58 0.36
CA LEU A 70 14.32 1.50 1.00
C LEU A 70 13.78 0.88 2.29
N VAL A 71 13.30 -0.36 2.25
CA VAL A 71 12.80 -1.09 3.43
C VAL A 71 13.88 -1.23 4.48
N TYR A 72 15.11 -1.57 4.09
CA TYR A 72 16.24 -1.67 5.00
C TYR A 72 16.48 -0.35 5.75
N LYS A 73 16.45 0.78 5.03
CA LYS A 73 16.63 2.09 5.66
C LYS A 73 15.48 2.45 6.59
N LEU A 74 14.25 2.10 6.22
CA LEU A 74 13.07 2.28 7.07
C LEU A 74 13.19 1.47 8.37
N GLU A 75 13.40 0.17 8.27
CA GLU A 75 13.55 -0.74 9.40
C GLU A 75 14.74 -0.35 10.29
N LYS A 76 15.84 0.10 9.69
CA LYS A 76 16.99 0.64 10.43
C LYS A 76 16.64 1.89 11.23
N ASN A 77 15.90 2.83 10.64
CA ASN A 77 15.52 4.06 11.32
C ASN A 77 14.46 3.82 12.42
N LEU A 78 13.66 2.77 12.30
CA LEU A 78 12.66 2.36 13.28
C LEU A 78 13.22 1.46 14.39
N GLY A 79 14.50 1.08 14.33
CA GLY A 79 15.14 0.21 15.32
C GLY A 79 14.84 -1.28 15.12
N GLY A 80 14.06 -1.67 14.11
CA GLY A 80 13.67 -3.06 13.83
C GLY A 80 14.83 -3.97 13.41
N LEU A 81 16.01 -3.41 13.13
CA LEU A 81 17.22 -4.14 12.72
C LEU A 81 18.33 -4.15 13.78
N GLU A 82 18.07 -3.63 14.98
CA GLU A 82 19.03 -3.65 16.08
C GLU A 82 19.33 -5.09 16.51
N ASN A 83 20.60 -5.36 16.85
CA ASN A 83 21.08 -6.66 17.32
C ASN A 83 20.91 -7.86 16.36
N LEU A 84 20.59 -7.63 15.08
CA LEU A 84 20.50 -8.68 14.05
C LEU A 84 21.79 -8.81 13.21
N THR A 85 22.10 -10.05 12.81
CA THR A 85 23.17 -10.35 11.83
C THR A 85 22.78 -9.90 10.42
N THR A 86 23.76 -9.76 9.51
CA THR A 86 23.51 -9.30 8.13
C THR A 86 22.51 -10.19 7.38
N GLY A 87 22.59 -11.52 7.55
CA GLY A 87 21.65 -12.46 6.94
C GLY A 87 20.22 -12.30 7.48
N GLN A 88 20.07 -12.12 8.78
CA GLN A 88 18.77 -11.87 9.42
C GLN A 88 18.16 -10.54 8.98
N LYS A 89 18.97 -9.48 8.83
CA LYS A 89 18.52 -8.17 8.33
C LYS A 89 17.90 -8.28 6.94
N ILE A 90 18.55 -9.02 6.04
CA ILE A 90 18.04 -9.25 4.69
C ILE A 90 16.73 -10.04 4.74
N LEU A 91 16.67 -11.09 5.57
CA LEU A 91 15.45 -11.88 5.77
C LEU A 91 14.27 -11.03 6.27
N VAL A 92 14.48 -10.18 7.28
CA VAL A 92 13.46 -9.26 7.79
C VAL A 92 13.01 -8.29 6.71
N CYS A 93 13.92 -7.75 5.90
CA CYS A 93 13.56 -6.86 4.80
C CYS A 93 12.74 -7.58 3.72
N CYS A 94 13.12 -8.80 3.36
CA CYS A 94 12.38 -9.63 2.41
C CYS A 94 10.99 -10.00 2.94
N ASP A 95 10.90 -10.40 4.20
CA ASP A 95 9.62 -10.71 4.86
C ASP A 95 8.73 -9.47 4.94
N THR A 96 9.29 -8.33 5.28
CA THR A 96 8.60 -7.03 5.27
C THR A 96 8.08 -6.69 3.88
N ILE A 97 8.86 -6.94 2.82
CA ILE A 97 8.41 -6.74 1.43
C ILE A 97 7.26 -7.67 1.09
N LEU A 98 7.34 -8.95 1.47
CA LEU A 98 6.30 -9.93 1.17
C LEU A 98 5.00 -9.63 1.92
N THR A 99 5.10 -9.36 3.22
CA THR A 99 3.97 -9.04 4.10
C THR A 99 3.28 -7.73 3.70
N THR A 100 4.05 -6.69 3.36
CA THR A 100 3.51 -5.42 2.88
C THR A 100 3.14 -5.42 1.40
N LYS A 101 3.26 -6.58 0.72
CA LYS A 101 3.03 -6.78 -0.73
C LYS A 101 3.77 -5.75 -1.57
N PHE A 102 5.10 -5.70 -1.48
CA PHE A 102 5.97 -4.71 -2.13
C PHE A 102 5.65 -3.27 -1.75
N LEU A 103 5.63 -2.98 -0.44
CA LEU A 103 5.33 -1.67 0.15
C LEU A 103 3.91 -1.15 -0.05
N VAL A 104 3.03 -1.90 -0.71
CA VAL A 104 1.62 -1.51 -0.91
C VAL A 104 0.92 -1.22 0.42
N TYR A 105 1.32 -1.88 1.49
CA TYR A 105 0.77 -1.72 2.84
C TYR A 105 1.83 -1.30 3.86
N LEU A 106 2.66 -0.31 3.54
CA LEU A 106 3.73 0.14 4.43
C LEU A 106 3.24 0.51 5.85
N ASN A 107 2.03 1.03 6.02
CA ASN A 107 1.47 1.32 7.34
C ASN A 107 1.25 0.08 8.21
N ASP A 108 1.14 -1.11 7.59
CA ASP A 108 0.98 -2.38 8.29
C ASP A 108 2.31 -3.02 8.70
N THR A 109 3.44 -2.36 8.41
CA THR A 109 4.75 -2.82 8.86
C THR A 109 4.80 -2.81 10.39
N LYS A 110 5.18 -3.94 11.00
CA LYS A 110 5.16 -4.13 12.45
C LYS A 110 5.96 -3.05 13.19
N SER A 111 7.19 -2.78 12.75
CA SER A 111 8.09 -1.77 13.34
C SER A 111 7.47 -0.36 13.34
N LEU A 112 6.92 0.06 12.20
CA LEU A 112 6.29 1.38 12.05
C LEU A 112 5.04 1.47 12.92
N ARG A 113 4.24 0.41 12.96
CA ARG A 113 3.00 0.35 13.73
C ARG A 113 3.26 0.42 15.23
N GLU A 114 4.24 -0.32 15.73
CA GLU A 114 4.68 -0.27 17.14
C GLU A 114 5.09 1.14 17.58
N VAL A 115 5.89 1.84 16.76
CA VAL A 115 6.30 3.23 17.05
C VAL A 115 5.09 4.16 17.13
N LYS A 116 4.15 4.05 16.19
CA LYS A 116 2.94 4.88 16.16
C LYS A 116 2.02 4.61 17.35
N ILE A 117 1.79 3.34 17.68
CA ILE A 117 0.99 2.93 18.84
C ILE A 117 1.60 3.47 20.12
N LYS A 118 2.92 3.33 20.30
CA LYS A 118 3.61 3.84 21.50
C LYS A 118 3.45 5.35 21.66
N GLN A 119 3.63 6.13 20.59
CA GLN A 119 3.45 7.58 20.63
C GLN A 119 1.99 7.98 20.90
N LEU A 120 1.03 7.26 20.30
CA LEU A 120 -0.39 7.52 20.49
C LEU A 120 -0.84 7.15 21.91
N ARG A 121 -0.34 6.03 22.46
CA ARG A 121 -0.57 5.59 23.84
C ARG A 121 -0.12 6.65 24.83
N ASN A 122 1.13 7.09 24.72
CA ASN A 122 1.69 8.14 25.59
C ASN A 122 0.83 9.42 25.56
N TYR A 123 0.33 9.82 24.38
CA TYR A 123 -0.55 10.97 24.27
C TYR A 123 -1.88 10.79 25.00
N PHE A 124 -2.52 9.63 24.86
CA PHE A 124 -3.77 9.34 25.57
C PHE A 124 -3.57 9.23 27.09
N GLU A 125 -2.44 8.70 27.53
CA GLU A 125 -2.06 8.64 28.96
C GLU A 125 -1.81 10.04 29.53
N GLU A 126 -0.99 10.87 28.87
CA GLU A 126 -0.70 12.26 29.28
C GLU A 126 -1.96 13.13 29.36
N LYS A 127 -2.95 12.87 28.50
CA LYS A 127 -4.23 13.59 28.48
C LYS A 127 -5.29 12.99 29.41
N GLY A 128 -5.02 11.86 30.07
CA GLY A 128 -5.97 11.18 30.96
C GLY A 128 -7.16 10.54 30.24
N PHE A 129 -7.01 10.24 28.95
CA PHE A 129 -8.03 9.65 28.08
C PHE A 129 -7.80 8.17 27.79
N TYR A 130 -6.75 7.56 28.37
CA TYR A 130 -6.42 6.16 28.18
C TYR A 130 -7.32 5.24 29.03
N ASN A 131 -8.50 4.93 28.51
CA ASN A 131 -9.42 3.90 29.05
C ASN A 131 -10.41 3.47 27.95
N GLU A 132 -11.06 2.31 28.14
CA GLU A 132 -11.99 1.73 27.16
C GLU A 132 -13.06 2.73 26.69
N LYS A 133 -13.70 3.42 27.64
CA LYS A 133 -14.85 4.32 27.36
C LYS A 133 -14.45 5.50 26.49
N HIS A 134 -13.34 6.16 26.80
CA HIS A 134 -12.90 7.34 26.04
C HIS A 134 -12.38 6.93 24.66
N LEU A 135 -11.61 5.85 24.56
CA LEU A 135 -11.09 5.34 23.28
C LEU A 135 -12.22 4.92 22.34
N LYS A 136 -13.30 4.31 22.87
CA LYS A 136 -14.51 3.99 22.10
C LYS A 136 -15.16 5.23 21.49
N ILE A 137 -15.28 6.30 22.27
CA ILE A 137 -15.84 7.58 21.81
C ILE A 137 -14.97 8.20 20.71
N PHE A 138 -13.64 8.17 20.86
CA PHE A 138 -12.72 8.65 19.82
C PHE A 138 -12.80 7.80 18.55
N MET A 139 -12.90 6.48 18.68
CA MET A 139 -13.07 5.54 17.56
C MET A 139 -14.34 5.85 16.76
N ASP A 140 -15.51 5.89 17.42
CA ASP A 140 -16.81 6.10 16.77
C ASP A 140 -16.87 7.45 16.05
N VAL A 141 -16.32 8.50 16.65
CA VAL A 141 -16.31 9.84 16.05
C VAL A 141 -15.32 9.95 14.90
N SER A 142 -14.15 9.32 15.00
CA SER A 142 -13.18 9.27 13.90
C SER A 142 -13.74 8.52 12.69
N GLU A 143 -14.42 7.38 12.91
CA GLU A 143 -15.07 6.61 11.85
C GLU A 143 -16.17 7.41 11.14
N LYS A 144 -17.04 8.07 11.92
CA LYS A 144 -18.12 8.90 11.37
C LYS A 144 -17.58 10.08 10.56
N GLU A 145 -16.52 10.74 11.04
CA GLU A 145 -15.88 11.85 10.33
C GLU A 145 -15.21 11.36 9.03
N CYS A 146 -14.59 10.19 9.05
CA CYS A 146 -13.98 9.58 7.87
C CYS A 146 -15.01 9.20 6.81
N GLN A 147 -16.12 8.57 7.22
CA GLN A 147 -17.22 8.23 6.32
C GLN A 147 -17.83 9.49 5.69
N ASN A 148 -18.15 10.51 6.49
CA ASN A 148 -18.77 11.74 5.99
C ASN A 148 -17.89 12.53 5.02
N ARG A 149 -16.56 12.55 5.21
CA ARG A 149 -15.66 13.35 4.38
C ARG A 149 -15.15 12.65 3.12
N PHE A 150 -15.09 11.31 3.09
CA PHE A 150 -14.25 10.61 2.11
C PHE A 150 -14.93 9.50 1.30
N LEU A 151 -16.24 9.28 1.44
CA LEU A 151 -16.99 8.21 0.76
C LEU A 151 -17.34 8.47 -0.73
N ASN A 152 -17.08 9.65 -1.29
CA ASN A 152 -17.56 10.00 -2.64
C ASN A 152 -16.44 10.19 -3.68
N ILE A 153 -15.62 9.17 -3.94
CA ILE A 153 -14.78 9.15 -5.15
C ILE A 153 -14.84 7.78 -5.79
N SER A 154 -15.64 7.67 -6.85
CA SER A 154 -15.69 6.51 -7.74
C SER A 154 -14.39 6.43 -8.56
N TRP A 155 -13.49 5.54 -8.15
CA TRP A 155 -12.26 5.16 -8.89
C TRP A 155 -12.53 4.66 -10.31
N LEU A 156 -13.78 4.27 -10.59
CA LEU A 156 -14.22 3.75 -11.88
C LEU A 156 -14.09 4.81 -13.00
N SER A 157 -14.30 6.09 -12.68
CA SER A 157 -14.18 7.19 -13.65
C SER A 157 -12.73 7.49 -14.10
N LEU A 158 -11.77 7.42 -13.17
CA LEU A 158 -10.35 7.61 -13.46
C LEU A 158 -9.75 6.44 -14.25
N LEU A 159 -10.22 5.21 -14.00
CA LEU A 159 -9.80 4.01 -14.73
C LEU A 159 -10.19 4.08 -16.21
N VAL A 160 -11.40 4.55 -16.52
CA VAL A 160 -11.87 4.70 -17.91
C VAL A 160 -11.00 5.71 -18.68
N GLY A 161 -10.60 6.82 -18.04
CA GLY A 161 -9.74 7.83 -18.66
C GLY A 161 -8.32 7.35 -18.99
N PHE A 162 -7.73 6.49 -18.14
CA PHE A 162 -6.41 5.88 -18.41
C PHE A 162 -6.46 4.72 -19.39
N LEU A 163 -7.58 3.97 -19.42
CA LEU A 163 -7.75 2.85 -20.34
C LEU A 163 -7.79 3.30 -21.80
N ILE A 164 -8.36 4.47 -22.11
CA ILE A 164 -8.52 4.96 -23.50
C ILE A 164 -7.19 5.15 -24.23
N PRO A 165 -6.17 5.88 -23.71
CA PRO A 165 -4.87 6.02 -24.38
C PRO A 165 -4.13 4.68 -24.56
N ILE A 166 -4.23 3.79 -23.56
CA ILE A 166 -3.64 2.44 -23.62
C ILE A 166 -4.34 1.60 -24.70
N TRP A 167 -5.67 1.69 -24.79
CA TRP A 167 -6.48 1.08 -25.84
C TRP A 167 -6.07 1.59 -27.22
N THR A 168 -5.86 2.90 -27.34
CA THR A 168 -5.50 3.56 -28.60
C THR A 168 -4.10 3.14 -29.06
N TYR A 169 -3.15 3.03 -28.14
CA TYR A 169 -1.78 2.55 -28.39
C TYR A 169 -1.75 1.05 -28.76
N LEU A 170 -2.52 0.21 -28.06
CA LEU A 170 -2.66 -1.22 -28.37
C LEU A 170 -3.25 -1.43 -29.77
N MET A 171 -4.31 -0.70 -30.11
CA MET A 171 -4.88 -0.73 -31.46
C MET A 171 -3.84 -0.30 -32.49
N GLN A 172 -3.14 0.82 -32.28
CA GLN A 172 -2.09 1.26 -33.20
C GLN A 172 -0.98 0.22 -33.40
N ASN A 173 -0.53 -0.46 -32.34
CA ASN A 173 0.51 -1.48 -32.46
C ASN A 173 0.01 -2.77 -33.12
N MET A 174 -1.23 -3.20 -32.85
CA MET A 174 -1.83 -4.35 -33.53
C MET A 174 -2.03 -4.09 -35.03
N PHE A 175 -2.44 -2.87 -35.41
CA PHE A 175 -2.61 -2.48 -36.82
C PHE A 175 -1.30 -2.11 -37.53
N LYS A 176 -0.20 -1.90 -36.81
CA LYS A 176 1.13 -1.58 -37.37
C LYS A 176 2.07 -2.78 -37.53
N LEU A 177 1.70 -4.00 -37.11
CA LEU A 177 2.53 -5.18 -37.34
C LEU A 177 2.69 -5.44 -38.85
N PRO A 178 3.89 -5.24 -39.44
CA PRO A 178 4.08 -5.33 -40.89
C PRO A 178 3.89 -6.74 -41.45
N ASN A 179 3.78 -7.75 -40.58
CA ASN A 179 3.60 -9.15 -40.94
C ASN A 179 2.19 -9.70 -40.66
N PHE A 180 1.28 -8.91 -40.08
CA PHE A 180 -0.13 -9.29 -39.98
C PHE A 180 -0.85 -8.84 -41.25
N LYS A 181 -0.61 -9.55 -42.36
CA LYS A 181 -1.58 -9.54 -43.44
C LYS A 181 -2.83 -10.18 -42.86
N PHE A 182 -3.84 -9.37 -42.55
CA PHE A 182 -5.20 -9.88 -42.37
C PHE A 182 -5.61 -10.49 -43.71
N ASP A 183 -5.27 -11.76 -43.89
CA ASP A 183 -5.78 -12.53 -45.01
C ASP A 183 -7.27 -12.73 -44.73
N ILE A 184 -8.09 -11.92 -45.41
CA ILE A 184 -9.54 -11.81 -45.23
C ILE A 184 -10.22 -13.19 -45.43
N THR A 185 -9.51 -14.12 -46.07
CA THR A 185 -9.86 -15.52 -46.29
C THR A 185 -9.93 -16.36 -45.01
N TYR A 186 -9.19 -16.03 -43.94
CA TYR A 186 -9.22 -16.74 -42.64
C TYR A 186 -10.19 -16.16 -41.62
N LEU A 187 -10.81 -15.02 -41.92
CA LEU A 187 -11.78 -14.32 -41.07
C LEU A 187 -13.17 -15.00 -41.06
N ILE A 188 -13.34 -16.06 -41.87
CA ILE A 188 -14.58 -16.83 -42.02
C ILE A 188 -14.80 -17.79 -40.84
N ASP A 189 -13.73 -18.17 -40.11
CA ASP A 189 -13.87 -19.04 -38.94
C ASP A 189 -14.08 -18.22 -37.65
N ILE A 190 -15.31 -18.29 -37.13
CA ILE A 190 -15.73 -17.69 -35.85
C ILE A 190 -14.78 -18.09 -34.71
N ASN A 191 -14.12 -19.25 -34.78
CA ASN A 191 -13.17 -19.70 -33.77
C ASN A 191 -11.87 -18.88 -33.77
N THR A 192 -11.35 -18.48 -34.94
CA THR A 192 -10.16 -17.62 -35.04
C THR A 192 -10.44 -16.23 -34.47
N VAL A 193 -11.61 -15.68 -34.76
CA VAL A 193 -12.06 -14.40 -34.20
C VAL A 193 -12.21 -14.49 -32.68
N LYS A 194 -12.84 -15.55 -32.15
CA LYS A 194 -12.93 -15.80 -30.70
C LYS A 194 -11.55 -15.90 -30.05
N PHE A 195 -10.60 -16.57 -30.69
CA PHE A 195 -9.24 -16.73 -30.16
C PHE A 195 -8.49 -15.39 -30.10
N ILE A 196 -8.63 -14.55 -31.13
CA ILE A 196 -8.10 -13.18 -31.12
C ILE A 196 -8.69 -12.37 -29.96
N PHE A 197 -10.00 -12.43 -29.74
CA PHE A 197 -10.64 -11.76 -28.60
C PHE A 197 -10.14 -12.28 -27.25
N ILE A 198 -9.90 -13.60 -27.11
CA ILE A 198 -9.35 -14.19 -25.88
C ILE A 198 -7.91 -13.69 -25.64
N ILE A 199 -7.06 -13.64 -26.67
CA ILE A 199 -5.70 -13.11 -26.55
C ILE A 199 -5.72 -11.64 -26.14
N ILE A 200 -6.57 -10.83 -26.77
CA ILE A 200 -6.72 -9.41 -26.43
C ILE A 200 -7.21 -9.27 -24.98
N ALA A 201 -8.22 -10.03 -24.56
CA ALA A 201 -8.74 -10.01 -23.20
C ALA A 201 -7.65 -10.41 -22.17
N GLY A 202 -6.83 -11.41 -22.49
CA GLY A 202 -5.69 -11.82 -21.68
C GLY A 202 -4.63 -10.72 -21.56
N LEU A 203 -4.27 -10.08 -22.67
CA LEU A 203 -3.32 -8.96 -22.68
C LEU A 203 -3.85 -7.77 -21.88
N VAL A 204 -5.12 -7.38 -22.07
CA VAL A 204 -5.76 -6.29 -21.32
C VAL A 204 -5.79 -6.60 -19.83
N SER A 205 -6.08 -7.84 -19.45
CA SER A 205 -6.07 -8.28 -18.05
C SER A 205 -4.66 -8.18 -17.44
N LEU A 206 -3.63 -8.62 -18.17
CA LEU A 206 -2.24 -8.50 -17.72
C LEU A 206 -1.80 -7.05 -17.56
N TYR A 207 -2.12 -6.19 -18.54
CA TYR A 207 -1.84 -4.76 -18.45
C TYR A 207 -2.56 -4.10 -17.27
N TYR A 208 -3.83 -4.44 -17.05
CA TYR A 208 -4.58 -3.96 -15.90
C TYR A 208 -3.92 -4.34 -14.57
N ILE A 209 -3.46 -5.59 -14.44
CA ILE A 209 -2.72 -6.05 -13.25
C ILE A 209 -1.42 -5.24 -13.10
N ALA A 210 -0.64 -5.08 -14.16
CA ALA A 210 0.63 -4.33 -14.13
C ALA A 210 0.43 -2.86 -13.71
N ILE A 211 -0.58 -2.20 -14.27
CA ILE A 211 -0.93 -0.81 -13.92
C ILE A 211 -1.41 -0.72 -12.48
N ARG A 212 -2.21 -1.68 -12.01
CA ARG A 212 -2.68 -1.71 -10.63
C ARG A 212 -1.51 -1.86 -9.65
N LEU A 213 -0.56 -2.74 -9.94
CA LEU A 213 0.65 -2.92 -9.13
C LEU A 213 1.50 -1.65 -9.13
N PHE A 214 1.72 -1.04 -10.29
CA PHE A 214 2.46 0.22 -10.42
C PHE A 214 1.81 1.37 -9.63
N TRP A 215 0.50 1.55 -9.80
CA TRP A 215 -0.24 2.59 -9.08
C TRP A 215 -0.20 2.37 -7.57
N ALA A 216 -0.31 1.11 -7.13
CA ALA A 216 -0.20 0.76 -5.72
C ALA A 216 1.20 1.07 -5.16
N ALA A 217 2.27 0.72 -5.86
CA ALA A 217 3.65 0.99 -5.45
C ALA A 217 3.92 2.51 -5.34
N ILE A 218 3.57 3.28 -6.38
CA ILE A 218 3.72 4.75 -6.35
C ILE A 218 2.90 5.36 -5.22
N LYS A 219 1.64 4.95 -5.08
CA LYS A 219 0.74 5.45 -4.04
C LYS A 219 1.35 5.27 -2.65
N SER A 220 1.91 4.11 -2.36
CA SER A 220 2.53 3.86 -1.05
C SER A 220 3.73 4.74 -0.77
N ILE A 221 4.60 4.96 -1.75
CA ILE A 221 5.74 5.87 -1.57
C ILE A 221 5.26 7.32 -1.46
N ILE A 222 4.22 7.73 -2.20
CA ILE A 222 3.60 9.05 -2.05
C ILE A 222 3.04 9.25 -0.64
N LEU A 223 2.39 8.24 -0.06
CA LEU A 223 1.89 8.30 1.33
C LEU A 223 2.99 8.37 2.38
N LEU A 224 4.21 7.93 2.05
CA LEU A 224 5.39 8.16 2.87
C LEU A 224 5.89 9.60 2.76
N LEU A 225 5.85 10.18 1.56
CA LEU A 225 6.38 11.52 1.27
C LEU A 225 5.44 12.66 1.65
N PHE A 226 4.13 12.43 1.58
CA PHE A 226 3.10 13.46 1.72
C PHE A 226 2.02 13.04 2.71
N PRO A 227 1.70 13.89 3.70
CA PRO A 227 0.57 13.68 4.58
C PRO A 227 -0.73 13.84 3.79
N VAL A 228 -1.45 12.74 3.57
CA VAL A 228 -2.77 12.78 2.92
C VAL A 228 -3.84 12.55 3.97
N ARG A 229 -4.56 13.62 4.32
CA ARG A 229 -5.54 13.66 5.42
C ARG A 229 -6.52 12.49 5.47
N LYS A 230 -6.97 11.99 4.31
CA LYS A 230 -7.83 10.80 4.21
C LYS A 230 -7.17 9.56 4.79
N TYR A 231 -5.94 9.29 4.37
CA TYR A 231 -5.19 8.10 4.79
C TYR A 231 -4.69 8.24 6.22
N GLU A 232 -4.32 9.44 6.65
CA GLU A 232 -3.96 9.74 8.04
C GLU A 232 -5.12 9.49 9.00
N MET A 233 -6.34 9.90 8.64
CA MET A 233 -7.53 9.59 9.44
C MET A 233 -7.85 8.10 9.49
N LEU A 234 -7.74 7.39 8.37
CA LEU A 234 -7.94 5.94 8.34
C LEU A 234 -6.89 5.23 9.22
N ASP A 235 -5.63 5.63 9.13
CA ASP A 235 -4.54 5.09 9.94
C ASP A 235 -4.74 5.39 11.42
N LEU A 236 -5.02 6.65 11.77
CA LEU A 236 -5.35 7.07 13.13
C LEU A 236 -6.52 6.27 13.71
N THR A 237 -7.59 6.07 12.93
CA THR A 237 -8.76 5.29 13.37
C THR A 237 -8.37 3.83 13.64
N SER A 238 -7.54 3.24 12.79
CA SER A 238 -7.02 1.89 13.00
C SER A 238 -6.17 1.78 14.27
N LEU A 239 -5.32 2.78 14.55
CA LEU A 239 -4.49 2.80 15.75
C LEU A 239 -5.33 2.99 17.03
N ILE A 240 -6.34 3.86 17.00
CA ILE A 240 -7.27 4.03 18.13
C ILE A 240 -8.01 2.72 18.40
N ARG A 241 -8.43 2.00 17.35
CA ARG A 241 -9.09 0.69 17.49
C ARG A 241 -8.17 -0.33 18.17
N GLU A 242 -6.89 -0.32 17.83
CA GLU A 242 -5.90 -1.20 18.45
C GLU A 242 -5.69 -0.88 19.94
N LEU A 243 -5.50 0.41 20.27
CA LEU A 243 -5.45 0.85 21.67
C LEU A 243 -6.74 0.53 22.45
N TYR A 244 -7.90 0.68 21.81
CA TYR A 244 -9.18 0.30 22.40
C TYR A 244 -9.22 -1.21 22.73
N LEU A 245 -8.76 -2.07 21.81
CA LEU A 245 -8.68 -3.50 22.04
C LEU A 245 -7.69 -3.85 23.17
N GLU A 246 -6.55 -3.16 23.24
CA GLU A 246 -5.60 -3.30 24.36
C GLU A 246 -6.27 -2.98 25.70
N CYS A 247 -6.89 -1.79 25.84
CA CYS A 247 -7.61 -1.41 27.06
C CYS A 247 -8.77 -2.35 27.38
N TYR A 248 -9.54 -2.77 26.37
CA TYR A 248 -10.65 -3.70 26.55
C TYR A 248 -10.16 -5.04 27.12
N ILE A 249 -9.04 -5.58 26.62
CA ILE A 249 -8.47 -6.82 27.13
C ILE A 249 -7.96 -6.62 28.56
N GLU A 250 -7.23 -5.54 28.83
CA GLU A 250 -6.68 -5.26 30.17
C GLU A 250 -7.77 -5.03 31.23
N GLU A 251 -8.83 -4.30 30.90
CA GLU A 251 -9.95 -4.01 31.80
C GLU A 251 -10.82 -5.27 32.02
N ASN A 252 -11.14 -6.04 30.96
CA ASN A 252 -11.94 -7.26 31.11
C ASN A 252 -11.20 -8.43 31.76
N GLN A 253 -9.87 -8.54 31.59
CA GLN A 253 -9.05 -9.51 32.34
C GLN A 253 -8.95 -9.18 33.83
N LYS A 254 -9.03 -7.89 34.20
CA LYS A 254 -9.08 -7.45 35.61
C LYS A 254 -10.46 -7.65 36.24
N GLU A 255 -11.54 -7.54 35.46
CA GLU A 255 -12.90 -7.66 35.98
C GLU A 255 -13.41 -9.11 36.09
N LYS A 256 -12.98 -10.04 35.22
CA LYS A 256 -13.34 -11.47 35.31
C LYS A 256 -12.22 -12.37 34.79
N PRO A 257 -11.84 -13.46 35.49
CA PRO A 257 -11.07 -14.51 34.84
C PRO A 257 -11.89 -14.99 33.64
N LEU A 258 -11.30 -14.93 32.44
CA LEU A 258 -11.85 -15.48 31.22
C LEU A 258 -12.03 -16.99 31.41
N ILE A 259 -13.17 -17.39 31.98
CA ILE A 259 -13.70 -18.74 31.78
C ILE A 259 -14.10 -18.77 30.30
N VAL A 260 -13.16 -19.19 29.46
CA VAL A 260 -13.46 -19.65 28.11
C VAL A 260 -14.41 -20.84 28.29
N LYS A 261 -15.73 -20.57 28.19
CA LYS A 261 -16.75 -21.62 28.11
C LYS A 261 -16.44 -22.45 26.86
N GLY A 262 -15.78 -23.59 27.07
CA GLY A 262 -15.34 -24.48 25.99
C GLY A 262 -14.37 -25.58 26.44
N PHE A 263 -13.59 -25.35 27.51
CA PHE A 263 -12.80 -26.41 28.15
C PHE A 263 -13.41 -26.77 29.50
N CYS A 264 -14.51 -27.53 29.46
CA CYS A 264 -14.86 -28.36 30.61
C CYS A 264 -13.77 -29.44 30.74
N GLU A 265 -13.07 -29.45 31.86
CA GLU A 265 -12.38 -30.65 32.33
C GLU A 265 -13.40 -31.80 32.35
N LYS A 266 -13.10 -32.85 31.59
CA LYS A 266 -13.77 -34.14 31.80
C LYS A 266 -13.29 -34.66 33.15
N LYS A 267 -14.27 -34.95 34.01
CA LYS A 267 -14.15 -35.66 35.28
C LYS A 267 -13.18 -36.84 35.22
#